data_AF-A0A848WGH6-F1
#
_entry.id   AF-A0A848WGH6-F1
#
_cell.length_a   1.000
_cell.length_b   1.000
_cell.length_c   1.000
_cell.angle_alpha   90.00
_cell.angle_beta   90.00
_cell.angle_gamma   90.00
#
_symmetry.space_group_name_H-M   'P 1'
#
loop_
_entity.id
_entity.type
_entity.pdbx_description
1 polymer ?
#
loop_
_entity_poly.entity_id
_entity_poly.type
_entity_poly.pdbx_seq_one_letter_code
_entity_poly.pdbx_strand_id
1 'polypeptide(L)'
;IHINAIGGDCPGKTELHKDILLRSDIFVEYPEQTRIEGEIQQLPEDHPVTELWQVMRGEATGRRDAKQITLFDSVGFAIEDFSALRFVHAKVQGTDFAEQLDMLADPDDPRDLFGMLMRAS
;
A
#
# COMPACT_ATOMS: atom_id res chain seq x y z
N ILE A 1 1.54 -4.93 -23.96
CA ILE A 1 2.63 -4.62 -22.98
C ILE A 1 1.99 -4.40 -21.62
N HIS A 2 2.66 -4.76 -20.54
CA HIS A 2 2.28 -4.39 -19.18
C HIS A 2 3.45 -3.62 -18.55
N ILE A 3 3.14 -2.49 -17.91
CA ILE A 3 4.10 -1.66 -17.20
C ILE A 3 3.72 -1.71 -15.73
N ASN A 4 4.71 -1.96 -14.89
CA ASN A 4 4.59 -1.89 -13.44
C ASN A 4 5.43 -0.69 -12.99
N ALA A 5 4.79 0.44 -12.73
CA ALA A 5 5.43 1.65 -12.23
C ALA A 5 5.35 1.62 -10.70
N ILE A 6 6.51 1.56 -10.04
CA ILE A 6 6.63 1.35 -8.59
C ILE A 6 7.44 2.48 -7.94
N GLY A 7 8.35 3.11 -8.68
CA GLY A 7 9.29 4.05 -8.08
C GLY A 7 8.72 5.45 -7.86
N GLY A 8 7.69 5.86 -8.60
CA GLY A 8 6.97 7.11 -8.36
C GLY A 8 5.98 6.95 -7.21
N ASP A 9 6.37 7.37 -6.00
CA ASP A 9 5.66 7.09 -4.75
C ASP A 9 5.46 8.33 -3.87
N CYS A 10 5.73 9.53 -4.39
CA CYS A 10 5.55 10.78 -3.64
C CYS A 10 5.33 11.99 -4.57
N PRO A 11 4.81 13.11 -4.03
CA PRO A 11 4.52 14.29 -4.84
C PRO A 11 5.78 14.81 -5.55
N GLY A 12 5.68 14.98 -6.86
CA GLY A 12 6.76 15.44 -7.73
C GLY A 12 7.75 14.35 -8.17
N LYS A 13 7.60 13.11 -7.73
CA LYS A 13 8.46 11.97 -8.11
C LYS A 13 7.71 11.03 -9.04
N THR A 14 8.11 10.98 -10.30
CA THR A 14 7.51 10.13 -11.35
C THR A 14 8.61 9.50 -12.21
N GLU A 15 8.34 8.31 -12.76
CA GLU A 15 9.25 7.53 -13.60
C GLU A 15 8.85 7.60 -15.09
N LEU A 16 7.56 7.79 -15.39
CA LEU A 16 7.03 7.71 -16.73
C LEU A 16 6.65 9.08 -17.29
N HIS A 17 6.93 9.29 -18.57
CA HIS A 17 6.45 10.46 -19.28
C HIS A 17 4.92 10.41 -19.46
N LYS A 18 4.22 11.52 -19.24
CA LYS A 18 2.75 11.69 -19.40
C LYS A 18 2.13 10.97 -20.61
N ASP A 19 2.77 11.02 -21.77
CA ASP A 19 2.26 10.38 -22.99
C ASP A 19 2.17 8.85 -22.92
N ILE A 20 2.94 8.21 -22.03
CA ILE A 20 2.83 6.77 -21.77
C ILE A 20 1.53 6.48 -21.01
N LEU A 21 1.20 7.32 -20.04
CA LEU A 21 -0.02 7.20 -19.24
C LEU A 21 -1.26 7.37 -20.14
N LEU A 22 -1.27 8.40 -20.99
CA LEU A 22 -2.38 8.68 -21.93
C LEU A 22 -2.62 7.57 -22.97
N ARG A 23 -1.65 6.65 -23.14
CA ARG A 23 -1.72 5.51 -24.05
C ARG A 23 -2.01 4.18 -23.35
N SER A 24 -2.18 4.19 -22.03
CA SER A 24 -2.34 3.01 -21.20
C SER A 24 -3.70 3.01 -20.54
N ASP A 25 -4.29 1.83 -20.33
CA ASP A 25 -5.34 1.69 -19.32
C ASP A 25 -4.67 1.54 -17.95
N ILE A 26 -5.02 2.43 -17.02
CA ILE A 26 -4.33 2.62 -15.75
C ILE A 26 -5.10 1.93 -14.62
N PHE A 27 -4.38 1.14 -13.85
CA PHE A 27 -4.86 0.41 -12.68
C PHE A 27 -4.13 0.92 -11.44
N VAL A 28 -4.86 1.12 -10.35
CA VAL A 28 -4.34 1.73 -9.10
C VAL A 28 -4.79 0.95 -7.87
N GLU A 29 -4.09 1.14 -6.75
CA GLU A 29 -4.43 0.55 -5.45
C GLU A 29 -5.56 1.30 -4.75
N TYR A 30 -5.32 2.59 -4.46
CA TYR A 30 -6.26 3.50 -3.80
C TYR A 30 -6.21 4.88 -4.48
N PRO A 31 -7.23 5.26 -5.27
CA PRO A 31 -7.17 6.42 -6.15
C PRO A 31 -6.78 7.72 -5.45
N GLU A 32 -7.37 8.02 -4.30
CA GLU A 32 -7.17 9.27 -3.58
C GLU A 32 -5.70 9.47 -3.18
N GLN A 33 -4.99 8.41 -2.83
CA GLN A 33 -3.55 8.48 -2.54
C GLN A 33 -2.72 8.49 -3.83
N THR A 34 -3.02 7.60 -4.78
CA THR A 34 -2.25 7.51 -6.04
C THR A 34 -2.34 8.81 -6.86
N ARG A 35 -3.43 9.59 -6.75
CA ARG A 35 -3.56 10.92 -7.37
C ARG A 35 -2.54 11.94 -6.89
N ILE A 36 -2.04 11.77 -5.67
CA ILE A 36 -1.09 12.67 -5.04
C ILE A 36 0.35 12.18 -5.26
N GLU A 37 0.55 10.87 -5.25
CA GLU A 37 1.88 10.25 -5.12
C GLU A 37 2.35 9.51 -6.38
N GLY A 38 1.43 8.96 -7.17
CA GLY A 38 1.72 8.07 -8.30
C GLY A 38 1.98 8.80 -9.61
N GLU A 39 2.11 8.05 -10.69
CA GLU A 39 2.29 8.58 -12.05
C GLU A 39 1.13 9.48 -12.47
N ILE A 40 -0.11 9.11 -12.12
CA ILE A 40 -1.33 9.84 -12.49
C ILE A 40 -1.41 11.26 -11.92
N GLN A 41 -0.52 11.66 -11.01
CA GLN A 41 -0.40 13.06 -10.58
C GLN A 41 -0.09 14.02 -11.75
N GLN A 42 0.40 13.50 -12.88
CA GLN A 42 0.63 14.24 -14.13
C GLN A 42 -0.64 14.49 -14.97
N LEU A 43 -1.75 13.84 -14.61
CA LEU A 43 -3.02 13.85 -15.34
C LEU A 43 -4.06 14.73 -14.62
N PRO A 44 -5.13 15.14 -15.32
CA PRO A 44 -6.29 15.73 -14.66
C PRO A 44 -6.85 14.83 -13.55
N GLU A 45 -7.41 15.45 -12.51
CA GLU A 45 -7.97 14.77 -11.34
C GLU A 45 -9.08 13.77 -11.69
N ASP A 46 -9.84 14.08 -12.75
CA ASP A 46 -10.94 13.27 -13.29
C ASP A 46 -10.51 12.24 -14.34
N HIS A 47 -9.22 12.12 -14.67
CA HIS A 47 -8.74 11.16 -15.66
C HIS A 47 -9.07 9.73 -15.20
N PRO A 48 -9.77 8.91 -16.00
CA PRO A 48 -10.28 7.61 -15.52
C PRO A 48 -9.14 6.67 -15.11
N VAL A 49 -9.34 6.00 -13.97
CA VAL A 49 -8.48 4.90 -13.49
C VAL A 49 -9.37 3.75 -13.04
N THR A 50 -8.83 2.53 -13.03
CA THR A 50 -9.54 1.34 -12.53
C THR A 50 -8.88 0.87 -11.23
N GLU A 51 -9.67 0.67 -10.19
CA GLU A 51 -9.15 0.13 -8.94
C GLU A 51 -8.84 -1.37 -9.09
N LEU A 52 -7.64 -1.79 -8.68
CA LEU A 52 -7.16 -3.16 -8.88
C LEU A 52 -8.08 -4.18 -8.19
N TRP A 53 -8.65 -3.85 -7.03
CA TRP A 53 -9.53 -4.75 -6.29
C TRP A 53 -10.82 -5.10 -7.08
N GLN A 54 -11.34 -4.16 -7.87
CA GLN A 54 -12.52 -4.40 -8.71
C GLN A 54 -12.21 -5.41 -9.81
N VAL A 55 -10.99 -5.36 -10.37
CA VAL A 55 -10.52 -6.36 -11.34
C VAL A 55 -10.40 -7.73 -10.68
N MET A 56 -9.81 -7.80 -9.49
CA MET A 56 -9.66 -9.06 -8.74
C MET A 56 -10.99 -9.70 -8.37
N ARG A 57 -12.03 -8.88 -8.15
CA ARG A 57 -13.40 -9.35 -7.89
C ARG A 57 -14.20 -9.66 -9.16
N GLY A 58 -13.67 -9.37 -10.34
CA GLY A 58 -14.39 -9.51 -11.62
C GLY A 58 -15.46 -8.45 -11.86
N GLU A 59 -15.43 -7.35 -11.10
CA GLU A 59 -16.36 -6.22 -11.20
C GLU A 59 -15.92 -5.22 -12.27
N ALA A 60 -14.61 -5.13 -12.51
CA ALA A 60 -14.02 -4.37 -13.61
C ALA A 60 -13.23 -5.29 -14.55
N THR A 61 -13.12 -4.90 -15.82
CA THR A 61 -12.31 -5.64 -16.78
C THR A 61 -10.85 -5.22 -16.64
N GLY A 62 -9.96 -6.20 -16.44
CA GLY A 62 -8.51 -5.98 -16.50
C GLY A 62 -8.01 -5.88 -17.95
N ARG A 63 -7.14 -6.82 -18.33
CA ARG A 63 -6.66 -6.91 -19.71
C ARG A 63 -7.79 -7.34 -20.66
N ARG A 64 -8.02 -6.54 -21.72
CA ARG A 64 -9.01 -6.78 -22.78
C ARG A 64 -8.44 -7.56 -23.96
N ASP A 65 -7.20 -7.26 -24.35
CA ASP A 65 -6.52 -7.91 -25.47
C ASP A 65 -4.98 -7.82 -25.39
N ALA A 66 -4.30 -8.45 -26.34
CA ALA A 66 -2.83 -8.51 -26.41
C ALA A 66 -2.16 -7.19 -26.86
N LYS A 67 -2.87 -6.32 -27.58
CA LYS A 67 -2.38 -5.04 -28.09
C LYS A 67 -2.48 -3.93 -27.03
N GLN A 68 -3.41 -4.08 -26.07
CA GLN A 68 -3.59 -3.15 -24.95
C GLN A 68 -2.28 -2.93 -24.16
N ILE A 69 -2.01 -1.67 -23.86
CA ILE A 69 -1.01 -1.26 -22.88
C ILE A 69 -1.73 -1.09 -21.55
N THR A 70 -1.28 -1.83 -20.53
CA THR A 70 -1.80 -1.71 -19.17
C THR A 70 -0.70 -1.15 -18.29
N LEU A 71 -1.03 -0.16 -17.47
CA LEU A 71 -0.13 0.42 -16.48
C LEU A 71 -0.70 0.10 -15.10
N PHE A 72 0.06 -0.59 -14.26
CA PHE A 72 -0.18 -0.57 -12.82
C PHE A 72 0.66 0.57 -12.24
N ASP A 73 -0.04 1.59 -11.75
CA ASP A 73 0.55 2.76 -11.10
C ASP A 73 0.51 2.52 -9.58
N SER A 74 1.63 2.02 -9.07
CA SER A 74 1.75 1.51 -7.72
C SER A 74 2.55 2.47 -6.84
N VAL A 75 1.97 2.80 -5.70
CA VAL A 75 2.56 3.67 -4.66
C VAL A 75 2.66 2.96 -3.31
N GLY A 76 2.06 1.78 -3.18
CA GLY A 76 1.94 1.05 -1.93
C GLY A 76 0.77 1.57 -1.09
N PHE A 77 -0.07 0.65 -0.62
CA PHE A 77 -1.18 0.95 0.28
C PHE A 77 -1.17 0.07 1.51
N ALA A 78 -1.61 0.62 2.66
CA ALA A 78 -1.49 0.00 3.97
C ALA A 78 -2.09 -1.43 4.10
N ILE A 79 -3.02 -1.81 3.22
CA ILE A 79 -3.59 -3.16 3.21
C ILE A 79 -2.57 -4.23 2.79
N GLU A 80 -1.59 -3.86 1.99
CA GLU A 80 -0.49 -4.74 1.56
C GLU A 80 0.42 -5.06 2.74
N ASP A 81 0.86 -4.03 3.46
CA ASP A 81 1.64 -4.16 4.70
C ASP A 81 0.86 -4.93 5.77
N PHE A 82 -0.41 -4.61 5.98
CA PHE A 82 -1.27 -5.32 6.92
C PHE A 82 -1.36 -6.81 6.60
N SER A 83 -1.50 -7.16 5.31
CA SER A 83 -1.56 -8.55 4.86
C SER A 83 -0.22 -9.26 5.07
N ALA A 84 0.90 -8.60 4.77
CA ALA A 84 2.25 -9.11 5.01
C ALA A 84 2.50 -9.33 6.51
N LEU A 85 2.13 -8.37 7.37
CA LEU A 85 2.26 -8.47 8.82
C LEU A 85 1.46 -9.65 9.38
N ARG A 86 0.21 -9.83 8.95
CA ARG A 86 -0.60 -11.00 9.35
C ARG A 86 0.03 -12.31 8.93
N PHE A 87 0.58 -12.37 7.72
CA PHE A 87 1.27 -13.55 7.23
C PHE A 87 2.51 -13.87 8.06
N VAL A 88 3.40 -12.89 8.27
CA VAL A 88 4.62 -13.06 9.07
C VAL A 88 4.29 -13.44 10.50
N HIS A 89 3.34 -12.73 11.13
CA HIS A 89 2.90 -13.03 12.50
C HIS A 89 2.43 -14.49 12.63
N ALA A 90 1.59 -14.98 11.71
CA ALA A 90 1.14 -16.37 11.72
C ALA A 90 2.28 -17.39 11.51
N LYS A 91 3.37 -16.99 10.85
CA LYS A 91 4.53 -17.87 10.58
C LYS A 91 5.52 -17.95 11.74
N VAL A 92 5.63 -16.92 12.56
CA VAL A 92 6.59 -16.87 13.67
C VAL A 92 6.00 -17.35 15.00
N GLN A 93 4.68 -17.47 15.11
CA GLN A 93 4.02 -17.98 16.31
C GLN A 93 4.54 -19.38 16.70
N GLY A 94 5.02 -19.51 17.94
CA GLY A 94 5.56 -20.76 18.48
C GLY A 94 6.94 -21.14 17.95
N THR A 95 7.64 -20.23 17.28
CA THR A 95 9.02 -20.41 16.82
C THR A 95 9.99 -19.55 17.63
N ASP A 96 11.28 -19.88 17.56
CA ASP A 96 12.35 -19.08 18.16
C ASP A 96 12.71 -17.83 17.33
N PHE A 97 11.96 -17.53 16.25
CA PHE A 97 12.20 -16.38 15.38
C PHE A 97 11.51 -15.09 15.86
N ALA A 98 10.96 -15.08 17.06
CA ALA A 98 10.33 -13.91 17.67
C ALA A 98 10.71 -13.78 19.14
N GLU A 99 10.86 -12.54 19.60
CA GLU A 99 11.08 -12.19 21.00
C GLU A 99 9.90 -11.35 21.50
N GLN A 100 9.43 -11.62 22.72
CA GLN A 100 8.40 -10.81 23.36
C GLN A 100 9.07 -9.60 24.01
N LEU A 101 8.71 -8.41 23.53
CA LEU A 101 9.20 -7.14 24.07
C LEU A 101 8.08 -6.46 24.84
N ASP A 102 8.42 -5.94 26.02
CA ASP A 102 7.51 -5.12 26.81
C ASP A 102 7.49 -3.69 26.23
N MET A 103 6.57 -3.45 25.30
CA MET A 103 6.47 -2.20 24.53
C MET A 103 5.45 -1.21 25.10
N LEU A 104 4.55 -1.67 25.96
CA LEU A 104 3.45 -0.89 26.52
C LEU A 104 3.43 -1.07 28.03
N ALA A 105 3.28 0.03 28.77
CA ALA A 105 3.12 -0.03 30.22
C ALA A 105 1.83 -0.80 30.59
N ASP A 106 1.95 -1.78 31.48
CA ASP A 106 0.83 -2.55 32.04
C ASP A 106 0.80 -2.46 33.57
N PRO A 107 0.43 -1.30 34.16
CA PRO A 107 0.38 -1.12 35.61
C PRO A 107 -0.90 -1.70 36.23
N ASP A 108 -0.79 -2.24 37.45
CA ASP A 108 -1.94 -2.77 38.21
C ASP A 108 -3.07 -1.72 38.44
N ASP A 109 -2.71 -0.45 38.67
CA ASP A 109 -3.63 0.68 38.54
C ASP A 109 -3.31 1.41 37.22
N PRO A 110 -4.23 1.47 36.24
CA PRO A 110 -4.01 2.12 34.94
C PRO A 110 -3.66 3.61 35.05
N ARG A 111 -3.83 4.23 36.23
CA ARG A 111 -3.47 5.63 36.50
C ARG A 111 -2.13 5.78 37.23
N ASP A 112 -1.56 4.71 37.77
CA ASP A 112 -0.30 4.73 38.55
C ASP A 112 0.92 4.40 37.67
N LEU A 113 1.10 5.15 36.58
CA LEU A 113 2.27 4.98 35.72
C LEU A 113 3.57 5.33 36.47
N PHE A 114 3.52 6.33 37.36
CA PHE A 114 4.69 6.74 38.14
C PHE A 114 5.09 5.68 39.18
N GLY A 115 4.13 5.12 39.92
CA GLY A 115 4.44 4.06 40.87
C GLY A 115 4.93 2.78 40.19
N MET A 116 4.44 2.45 38.99
CA MET A 116 4.99 1.36 38.18
C MET A 116 6.48 1.59 37.88
N LEU A 117 6.84 2.80 37.41
CA LEU A 117 8.23 3.16 37.14
C LEU A 117 9.12 3.05 38.38
N MET A 118 8.65 3.54 39.53
CA MET A 118 9.40 3.49 40.79
C MET A 118 9.58 2.07 41.35
N ARG A 119 8.73 1.12 40.95
CA ARG A 119 8.86 -0.31 41.33
C ARG A 119 9.75 -1.09 40.37
N ALA A 120 9.93 -0.60 39.15
CA ALA A 120 10.77 -1.22 38.12
C ALA A 120 12.26 -0.86 38.21
N SER A 121 12.61 0.18 38.99
CA SER A 121 13.97 0.67 39.23
C SER A 121 14.70 -0.01 40.39
#